data_AF-A0A3B9EF60-F1
#
_entry.id   AF-A0A3B9EF60-F1
#
_cell.length_a   1.000
_cell.length_b   1.000
_cell.length_c   1.000
_cell.angle_alpha   90.00
_cell.angle_beta   90.00
_cell.angle_gamma   90.00
#
_symmetry.space_group_name_H-M   'P 1'
#
loop_
_entity.id
_entity.type
_entity.pdbx_description
1 polymer ?
#
loop_
_entity_poly.entity_id
_entity_poly.type
_entity_poly.pdbx_seq_one_letter_code
_entity_poly.pdbx_strand_id
1 'polypeptide(L)'
;PEEKLLRAIFGEKASDVRDTSLRLPPGVAGTIVDVRVFNRHGIDKDERAMAIERAEIERLGKDRDDELKILERNVYGRVKPLLLGKTAVSGPKGMGRGEVTEEKLAEVSKGLWWQVALDDEKAMGELEAMKKQFEDARKALDR
;
A
#
# COMPACT_ATOMS: atom_id res chain seq x y z
N PRO A 1 -17.02 -2.95 -56.22
CA PRO A 1 -18.16 -3.90 -56.29
C PRO A 1 -18.08 -4.97 -55.18
N GLU A 2 -16.85 -5.36 -54.85
CA GLU A 2 -16.50 -6.32 -53.79
C GLU A 2 -16.79 -5.81 -52.37
N GLU A 3 -16.51 -4.54 -52.05
CA GLU A 3 -16.78 -3.98 -50.70
C GLU A 3 -18.27 -4.00 -50.31
N LYS A 4 -19.17 -3.84 -51.29
CA LYS A 4 -20.62 -3.92 -51.05
C LYS A 4 -21.07 -5.34 -50.70
N LEU A 5 -20.43 -6.35 -51.28
CA LEU A 5 -20.70 -7.77 -50.99
C LEU A 5 -20.17 -8.15 -49.60
N LEU A 6 -18.95 -7.71 -49.27
CA LEU A 6 -18.35 -7.87 -47.94
C LEU A 6 -19.18 -7.18 -46.84
N ARG A 7 -19.67 -5.96 -47.08
CA ARG A 7 -20.55 -5.25 -46.15
C ARG A 7 -21.92 -5.92 -45.99
N ALA A 8 -22.43 -6.61 -47.02
CA ALA A 8 -23.67 -7.38 -46.92
C ALA A 8 -23.52 -8.69 -46.13
N ILE A 9 -22.34 -9.32 -46.19
CA ILE A 9 -22.04 -10.58 -45.48
C ILE A 9 -21.62 -10.32 -44.02
N PHE A 10 -20.84 -9.26 -43.76
CA PHE A 10 -20.24 -8.97 -42.44
C PHE A 10 -20.82 -7.73 -41.72
N GLY A 11 -21.79 -7.03 -42.33
CA GLY A 11 -22.39 -5.81 -41.79
C GLY A 11 -21.49 -4.57 -41.87
N GLU A 12 -21.87 -3.50 -41.18
CA GLU A 12 -21.15 -2.21 -41.21
C GLU A 12 -19.75 -2.24 -40.56
N LYS A 13 -19.47 -3.23 -39.70
CA LYS A 13 -18.20 -3.33 -38.97
C LYS A 13 -16.99 -3.64 -39.85
N ALA A 14 -17.19 -4.16 -41.07
CA ALA A 14 -16.09 -4.54 -41.96
C ALA A 14 -15.59 -3.40 -42.86
N SER A 15 -16.38 -2.33 -43.04
CA SER A 15 -16.11 -1.28 -44.02
C SER A 15 -15.37 -0.07 -43.46
N ASP A 16 -15.33 0.11 -42.13
CA ASP A 16 -14.98 1.41 -41.52
C ASP A 16 -13.70 1.38 -40.68
N VAL A 17 -12.85 0.37 -40.88
CA VAL A 17 -11.57 0.27 -40.19
C VAL A 17 -10.45 0.34 -41.22
N ARG A 18 -9.73 1.46 -41.22
CA ARG A 18 -8.49 1.60 -42.00
C ARG A 18 -7.30 1.32 -41.09
N ASP A 19 -6.34 0.53 -41.58
CA ASP A 19 -5.09 0.27 -40.86
C ASP A 19 -4.25 1.55 -40.79
N THR A 20 -4.15 2.14 -39.61
CA THR A 20 -3.29 3.28 -39.28
C THR A 20 -2.22 2.90 -38.25
N SER A 21 -1.89 1.60 -38.16
CA SER A 21 -0.88 1.10 -37.21
C SER A 21 0.49 1.74 -37.43
N LEU A 22 1.19 2.02 -36.32
CA LEU A 22 2.58 2.44 -36.36
C LEU A 22 3.47 1.25 -36.70
N ARG A 23 4.27 1.37 -37.76
CA ARG A 23 5.20 0.33 -38.22
C ARG A 23 6.64 0.83 -38.14
N LEU A 24 7.57 -0.12 -38.01
CA LEU A 24 9.00 0.19 -38.01
C LEU A 24 9.39 0.77 -39.39
N PRO A 25 10.12 1.90 -39.45
CA PRO A 25 10.65 2.42 -40.70
C PRO A 25 11.55 1.40 -41.41
N PRO A 26 11.57 1.38 -42.75
CA PRO A 26 12.42 0.47 -43.50
C PRO A 26 13.91 0.75 -43.21
N GLY A 27 14.71 -0.33 -43.12
CA GLY A 27 16.16 -0.24 -42.93
C GLY A 27 16.64 -0.17 -41.48
N VAL A 28 15.73 -0.20 -40.50
CA VAL A 28 16.06 -0.25 -39.06
C VAL A 28 15.72 -1.64 -38.51
N ALA A 29 16.56 -2.18 -37.64
CA ALA A 29 16.33 -3.44 -36.92
C ALA A 29 16.75 -3.30 -35.46
N GLY A 30 16.05 -3.98 -34.55
CA GLY A 30 16.34 -3.92 -33.12
C GLY A 30 15.40 -4.79 -32.28
N THR A 31 15.66 -4.85 -30.98
CA THR A 31 14.80 -5.54 -30.00
C THR A 31 14.03 -4.52 -29.18
N ILE A 32 12.74 -4.75 -28.96
CA ILE A 32 11.92 -3.90 -28.10
C ILE A 32 12.31 -4.15 -26.64
N VAL A 33 12.69 -3.08 -25.93
CA VAL A 33 13.14 -3.15 -24.53
C VAL A 33 12.04 -2.74 -23.54
N ASP A 34 11.24 -1.74 -23.87
CA ASP A 34 10.17 -1.21 -23.01
C ASP A 34 8.98 -0.74 -23.87
N VAL A 35 7.77 -0.81 -23.31
CA VAL A 35 6.53 -0.32 -23.93
C VAL A 35 5.72 0.40 -22.87
N ARG A 36 5.35 1.65 -23.16
CA ARG A 36 4.52 2.47 -22.26
C ARG A 36 3.21 2.84 -22.94
N VAL A 37 2.11 2.66 -22.22
CA VAL A 37 0.76 2.97 -22.68
C VAL A 37 0.22 4.14 -21.86
N PHE A 38 -0.19 5.21 -22.53
CA PHE A 38 -0.79 6.39 -21.90
C PHE A 38 -2.27 6.46 -22.27
N ASN A 39 -3.13 6.30 -21.28
CA ASN A 39 -4.57 6.45 -21.44
C ASN A 39 -5.03 7.84 -20.99
N ARG A 40 -5.92 8.47 -21.76
CA ARG A 40 -6.54 9.75 -21.34
C ARG A 40 -7.55 9.49 -20.23
N HIS A 41 -7.75 10.48 -19.37
CA HIS A 41 -8.76 10.40 -18.32
C HIS A 41 -10.17 10.26 -18.93
N GLY A 42 -10.95 9.29 -18.44
CA GLY A 42 -12.32 9.05 -18.91
C GLY A 42 -12.48 8.11 -20.10
N ILE A 43 -11.40 7.50 -20.59
CA ILE A 43 -11.46 6.41 -21.60
C ILE A 43 -11.28 5.06 -20.87
N ASP A 44 -12.07 4.06 -21.27
CA ASP A 44 -11.93 2.71 -20.74
C ASP A 44 -10.54 2.15 -21.04
N LYS A 45 -9.89 1.63 -20.00
CA LYS A 45 -8.59 0.98 -20.11
C LYS A 45 -8.77 -0.38 -20.76
N ASP A 46 -7.83 -0.75 -21.63
CA ASP A 46 -7.73 -2.09 -22.17
C ASP A 46 -7.38 -3.10 -21.07
N GLU A 47 -7.75 -4.36 -21.29
CA GLU A 47 -7.51 -5.45 -20.32
C GLU A 47 -6.03 -5.60 -19.96
N ARG A 48 -5.14 -5.38 -20.94
CA ARG A 48 -3.70 -5.44 -20.73
C ARG A 48 -3.20 -4.27 -19.87
N ALA A 49 -3.63 -3.04 -20.13
CA ALA A 49 -3.29 -1.90 -19.26
C ALA A 49 -3.82 -2.10 -17.84
N MET A 50 -5.04 -2.62 -17.68
CA MET A 50 -5.59 -2.93 -16.35
C MET A 50 -4.77 -4.00 -15.63
N ALA A 51 -4.30 -5.04 -16.33
CA ALA A 51 -3.47 -6.08 -15.73
C ALA A 51 -2.11 -5.53 -15.26
N ILE A 52 -1.45 -4.71 -16.09
CA ILE A 52 -0.17 -4.07 -15.74
C ILE A 52 -0.34 -3.15 -14.53
N GLU A 53 -1.38 -2.32 -14.53
CA GLU A 53 -1.68 -1.43 -13.41
C GLU A 53 -1.98 -2.19 -12.11
N ARG A 54 -2.77 -3.26 -12.17
CA ARG A 54 -3.05 -4.10 -10.99
C ARG A 54 -1.77 -4.73 -10.44
N ALA A 55 -0.91 -5.25 -11.30
CA ALA A 55 0.37 -5.81 -10.89
C ALA A 55 1.28 -4.76 -10.22
N GLU A 56 1.28 -3.53 -10.74
CA GLU A 56 2.01 -2.41 -10.17
C GLU A 56 1.45 -2.03 -8.78
N ILE A 57 0.12 -1.92 -8.65
CA ILE A 57 -0.56 -1.63 -7.39
C ILE A 57 -0.26 -2.72 -6.36
N GLU A 58 -0.31 -3.99 -6.75
CA GLU A 58 -0.04 -5.11 -5.85
C GLU A 58 1.42 -5.09 -5.37
N ARG A 59 2.37 -4.79 -6.26
CA ARG A 59 3.78 -4.66 -5.89
C ARG A 59 3.99 -3.53 -4.89
N LEU A 60 3.45 -2.34 -5.19
CA LEU A 60 3.54 -1.17 -4.30
C LEU A 60 2.85 -1.43 -2.95
N GLY A 61 1.72 -2.12 -2.95
CA GLY A 61 1.00 -2.51 -1.74
C GLY A 61 1.83 -3.45 -0.86
N LYS A 62 2.50 -4.43 -1.48
CA LYS A 62 3.40 -5.34 -0.77
C LYS A 62 4.60 -4.61 -0.16
N ASP A 63 5.23 -3.73 -0.92
CA ASP A 63 6.37 -2.95 -0.44
C ASP A 63 5.95 -2.09 0.78
N ARG A 64 4.81 -1.39 0.70
CA ARG A 64 4.23 -0.63 1.82
C ARG A 64 3.97 -1.52 3.04
N ASP A 65 3.37 -2.70 2.84
CA ASP A 65 3.04 -3.61 3.95
C ASP A 65 4.31 -4.14 4.64
N ASP A 66 5.36 -4.39 3.87
CA ASP A 66 6.64 -4.84 4.42
C ASP A 66 7.38 -3.71 5.15
N GLU A 67 7.36 -2.49 4.61
CA GLU A 67 7.86 -1.30 5.31
C GLU A 67 7.10 -1.04 6.62
N LEU A 68 5.77 -1.15 6.62
CA LEU A 68 4.94 -0.99 7.80
C LEU A 68 5.28 -2.05 8.86
N LYS A 69 5.45 -3.32 8.48
CA LYS A 69 5.86 -4.38 9.41
C LYS A 69 7.23 -4.09 10.04
N ILE A 70 8.18 -3.60 9.25
CA ILE A 70 9.53 -3.26 9.76
C ILE A 70 9.43 -2.11 10.76
N LEU A 71 8.66 -1.07 10.43
CA LEU A 71 8.41 0.07 11.30
C LEU A 71 7.76 -0.37 12.61
N GLU A 72 6.65 -1.11 12.54
CA GLU A 72 5.95 -1.63 13.72
C GLU A 72 6.86 -2.48 14.59
N ARG A 73 7.61 -3.41 13.99
CA ARG A 73 8.56 -4.26 14.72
C ARG A 73 9.59 -3.42 15.48
N ASN A 74 10.16 -2.39 14.87
CA ASN A 74 11.15 -1.52 15.52
C ASN A 74 10.54 -0.71 16.67
N VAL A 75 9.38 -0.08 16.41
CA VAL A 75 8.71 0.79 17.38
C VAL A 75 8.23 0.00 18.59
N TYR A 76 7.49 -1.09 18.38
CA TYR A 76 7.03 -1.93 19.50
C TYR A 76 8.19 -2.63 20.23
N GLY A 77 9.31 -2.89 19.54
CA GLY A 77 10.54 -3.37 20.16
C GLY A 77 11.14 -2.37 21.17
N ARG A 78 10.93 -1.06 20.98
CA ARG A 78 11.37 -0.01 21.92
C ARG A 78 10.32 0.30 22.98
N VAL A 79 9.03 0.26 22.61
CA VAL A 79 7.93 0.52 23.54
C VAL A 79 7.82 -0.57 24.61
N LYS A 80 8.00 -1.85 24.25
CA LYS A 80 7.92 -2.97 25.21
C LYS A 80 8.83 -2.79 26.44
N PRO A 81 10.15 -2.55 26.33
CA PRO A 81 11.01 -2.36 27.49
C PRO A 81 10.70 -1.07 28.27
N LEU A 82 10.14 -0.05 27.63
CA LEU A 82 9.72 1.18 28.32
C LEU A 82 8.47 0.98 29.18
N LEU A 83 7.57 0.09 28.75
CA LEU A 83 6.36 -0.25 29.49
C LEU A 83 6.64 -1.26 30.62
N LEU A 84 7.53 -2.23 30.41
CA LEU A 84 7.82 -3.29 31.40
C LEU A 84 8.33 -2.74 32.73
N GLY A 85 7.74 -3.22 33.84
CA GLY A 85 8.14 -2.84 35.20
C GLY A 85 7.72 -1.42 35.62
N LYS A 86 6.97 -0.70 34.78
CA LYS A 86 6.35 0.59 35.14
C LYS A 86 4.94 0.37 35.70
N THR A 87 4.48 1.33 36.51
CA THR A 87 3.13 1.33 37.06
C THR A 87 2.18 2.01 36.08
N ALA A 88 1.18 1.27 35.59
CA ALA A 88 0.10 1.81 34.77
C ALA A 88 -1.02 2.38 35.66
N VAL A 89 -1.45 3.61 35.35
CA VAL A 89 -2.56 4.33 35.99
C VAL A 89 -3.89 4.04 35.28
N SER A 90 -3.85 3.78 33.97
CA SER A 90 -5.00 3.35 33.17
C SER A 90 -4.53 2.65 31.89
N GLY A 91 -5.43 1.88 31.27
CA GLY A 91 -5.12 1.18 30.03
C GLY A 91 -6.33 0.45 29.43
N PRO A 92 -6.13 -0.22 28.27
CA PRO A 92 -7.17 -0.99 27.57
C PRO A 92 -7.68 -2.17 28.41
N LYS A 93 -8.83 -2.77 28.04
CA LYS A 93 -9.38 -3.95 28.72
C LYS A 93 -8.32 -5.07 28.80
N GLY A 94 -7.89 -5.43 30.02
CA GLY A 94 -6.77 -6.36 30.29
C GLY A 94 -5.58 -5.68 30.98
N MET A 95 -5.39 -4.38 30.73
CA MET A 95 -4.40 -3.53 31.38
C MET A 95 -5.05 -2.74 32.53
N GLY A 96 -5.19 -3.39 33.69
CA GLY A 96 -5.67 -2.71 34.90
C GLY A 96 -4.63 -1.75 35.50
N ARG A 97 -5.01 -1.05 36.57
CA ARG A 97 -4.05 -0.33 37.41
C ARG A 97 -3.04 -1.30 38.03
N GLY A 98 -1.77 -0.92 38.02
CA GLY A 98 -0.69 -1.69 38.64
C GLY A 98 0.49 -1.91 37.71
N GLU A 99 1.40 -2.79 38.13
CA GLU A 99 2.63 -3.05 37.38
C GLU A 99 2.35 -3.72 36.03
N VAL A 100 3.05 -3.24 35.01
CA VAL A 100 3.03 -3.77 33.66
C VAL A 100 4.00 -4.96 33.56
N THR A 101 3.43 -6.16 33.53
CA THR A 101 4.16 -7.41 33.33
C THR A 101 4.11 -7.85 31.86
N GLU A 102 5.04 -8.73 31.48
CA GLU A 102 5.10 -9.28 30.12
C GLU A 102 3.83 -10.05 29.73
N GLU A 103 3.22 -10.73 30.70
CA GLU A 103 1.96 -11.48 30.53
C GLU A 103 0.80 -10.55 30.16
N LYS A 104 0.64 -9.42 30.88
CA LYS A 104 -0.40 -8.43 30.58
C LYS A 104 -0.21 -7.79 29.21
N LEU A 105 1.04 -7.55 28.80
CA LEU A 105 1.33 -7.03 27.46
C LEU A 105 1.07 -8.04 26.35
N ALA A 106 1.19 -9.35 26.63
CA ALA A 106 0.91 -10.41 25.68
C ALA A 106 -0.60 -10.63 25.45
N GLU A 107 -1.43 -10.37 26.47
CA GLU A 107 -2.90 -10.44 26.35
C GLU A 107 -3.49 -9.28 25.54
N VAL A 108 -2.79 -8.14 25.49
CA VAL A 108 -3.26 -6.92 24.83
C VAL A 108 -2.63 -6.77 23.45
N SER A 109 -3.44 -6.49 22.42
CA SER A 109 -2.91 -6.23 21.07
C SER A 109 -1.94 -5.05 21.05
N LYS A 110 -0.86 -5.14 20.26
CA LYS A 110 0.20 -4.12 20.18
C LYS A 110 -0.34 -2.70 19.91
N GLY A 111 -1.38 -2.57 19.07
CA GLY A 111 -2.00 -1.28 18.77
C GLY A 111 -2.64 -0.59 19.97
N LEU A 112 -2.99 -1.34 21.02
CA LEU A 112 -3.57 -0.80 22.25
C LEU A 112 -2.52 -0.40 23.28
N TRP A 113 -1.23 -0.71 23.06
CA TRP A 113 -0.14 -0.30 23.96
C TRP A 113 -0.03 1.23 24.06
N TRP A 114 -0.41 1.96 23.01
CA TRP A 114 -0.46 3.42 22.98
C TRP A 114 -1.57 4.03 23.86
N GLN A 115 -2.46 3.23 24.42
CA GLN A 115 -3.53 3.66 25.33
C GLN A 115 -3.15 3.47 26.80
N VAL A 116 -1.98 2.90 27.08
CA VAL A 116 -1.48 2.73 28.45
C VAL A 116 -1.00 4.07 28.97
N ALA A 117 -1.55 4.51 30.09
CA ALA A 117 -1.06 5.66 30.84
C ALA A 117 -0.19 5.17 31.99
N LEU A 118 1.07 5.60 32.02
CA LEU A 118 2.03 5.34 33.08
C LEU A 118 2.00 6.47 34.12
N ASP A 119 2.37 6.14 35.34
CA ASP A 119 2.51 7.10 36.44
C ASP A 119 3.79 7.96 36.31
N ASP A 120 4.80 7.42 35.63
CA ASP A 120 6.08 8.10 35.39
C ASP A 120 5.97 9.10 34.24
N GLU A 121 6.03 10.39 34.57
CA GLU A 121 5.90 11.51 33.63
C GLU A 121 6.98 11.50 32.53
N LYS A 122 8.21 11.05 32.84
CA LYS A 122 9.27 10.94 31.84
C LYS A 122 8.99 9.81 30.86
N ALA A 123 8.58 8.65 31.37
CA ALA A 123 8.23 7.50 30.55
C ALA A 123 6.99 7.80 29.67
N MET A 124 6.01 8.55 30.18
CA MET A 124 4.87 9.02 29.39
C MET A 124 5.28 9.98 28.29
N GLY A 125 6.14 10.96 28.57
CA GLY A 125 6.63 11.89 27.56
C GLY A 125 7.37 11.17 26.42
N GLU A 126 8.20 10.17 26.73
CA GLU A 126 8.87 9.34 25.72
C GLU A 126 7.89 8.50 24.90
N LEU A 127 6.87 7.91 25.56
CA LEU A 127 5.82 7.13 24.89
C LEU A 127 5.01 7.99 23.92
N GLU A 128 4.62 9.20 24.33
CA GLU A 128 3.89 10.15 23.47
C GLU A 128 4.73 10.64 22.29
N ALA A 129 6.02 10.93 22.53
CA ALA A 129 6.94 11.32 21.47
C ALA A 129 7.10 10.20 20.42
N MET A 130 7.28 8.96 20.86
CA MET A 130 7.34 7.81 19.95
C MET A 130 6.02 7.55 19.23
N LYS A 131 4.88 7.72 19.91
CA LYS A 131 3.56 7.60 19.29
C LYS A 131 3.42 8.60 18.15
N LYS A 132 3.79 9.86 18.38
CA LYS A 132 3.77 10.91 17.36
C LYS A 132 4.67 10.56 16.18
N GLN A 133 5.91 10.14 16.43
CA GLN A 133 6.83 9.70 15.38
C GLN A 133 6.30 8.53 14.57
N PHE A 134 5.66 7.55 15.22
CA PHE A 134 5.05 6.41 14.55
C PHE A 134 3.85 6.82 13.69
N GLU A 135 2.98 7.70 14.19
CA GLU A 135 1.84 8.22 13.43
C GLU A 135 2.28 9.04 12.22
N ASP A 136 3.32 9.86 12.37
CA ASP A 136 3.87 10.66 11.28
C ASP A 136 4.54 9.77 10.21
N ALA A 137 5.32 8.77 10.64
CA ALA A 137 5.94 7.80 9.74
C ALA A 137 4.89 6.95 8.99
N ARG A 138 3.84 6.51 9.69
CA ARG A 138 2.73 5.77 9.09
C ARG A 138 1.97 6.61 8.07
N LYS A 139 1.67 7.88 8.38
CA LYS A 139 1.04 8.81 7.42
C LYS A 139 1.89 9.05 6.18
N ALA A 140 3.22 9.02 6.31
CA ALA A 140 4.12 9.14 5.17
C ALA A 140 4.08 7.91 4.25
N LEU A 141 3.88 6.71 4.81
CA LEU A 141 3.75 5.44 4.09
C LEU A 141 2.39 5.27 3.38
N ASP A 142 1.33 5.88 3.92
CA ASP A 142 -0.03 5.81 3.38
C ASP A 142 -0.28 6.82 2.23
N ARG A 143 0.71 7.63 1.86
CA ARG A 143 0.59 8.71 0.86
C ARG A 143 1.10 8.29 -0.52
#